data_AF-A0A2A5M7X7-F1
#
_entry.id   AF-A0A2A5M7X7-F1
#
_cell.length_a   1.000
_cell.length_b   1.000
_cell.length_c   1.000
_cell.angle_alpha   90.00
_cell.angle_beta   90.00
_cell.angle_gamma   90.00
#
_symmetry.space_group_name_H-M   'P 1'
#
loop_
_entity.id
_entity.type
_entity.pdbx_description
1 polymer ?
#
loop_
_entity_poly.entity_id
_entity_poly.type
_entity_poly.pdbx_seq_one_letter_code
_entity_poly.pdbx_strand_id
1 'polypeptide(L)'
;ILTKIGIAKFIAARASGNGINLKSFKLSSKVILPSEEMQSLEEIVYEANISSKSVDESNPNYVNLMCHVPSDVGGFEVNAVGIYDEAGDLL
;
A
#
# COMPACT_ATOMS: atom_id res chain seq x y z
N ILE A 1 -0.45 -0.86 -9.56
CA ILE A 1 0.91 -0.94 -10.13
C ILE A 1 1.88 -1.07 -8.97
N LEU A 2 2.99 -1.78 -9.12
CA LEU A 2 4.05 -1.81 -8.11
C LEU A 2 5.11 -0.77 -8.49
N THR A 3 5.70 -0.14 -7.50
CA THR A 3 6.89 0.69 -7.66
C THR A 3 8.12 -0.18 -7.90
N LYS A 4 9.20 0.40 -8.41
CA LYS A 4 10.50 -0.26 -8.50
C LYS A 4 11.01 -0.74 -7.15
N ILE A 5 10.74 0.02 -6.09
CA ILE A 5 11.10 -0.35 -4.72
C ILE A 5 10.33 -1.61 -4.31
N GLY A 6 9.00 -1.62 -4.52
CA GLY A 6 8.16 -2.79 -4.26
C GLY A 6 8.59 -4.02 -5.05
N ILE A 7 8.82 -3.88 -6.36
CA ILE A 7 9.31 -4.98 -7.22
C ILE A 7 10.61 -5.57 -6.66
N ALA A 8 11.59 -4.73 -6.34
CA ALA A 8 12.86 -5.17 -5.78
C ALA A 8 12.67 -5.92 -4.44
N LYS A 9 11.79 -5.40 -3.57
CA LYS A 9 11.48 -6.05 -2.29
C LYS A 9 10.79 -7.39 -2.47
N PHE A 10 9.86 -7.54 -3.42
CA PHE A 10 9.20 -8.83 -3.69
C PHE A 10 10.17 -9.87 -4.26
N ILE A 11 11.14 -9.44 -5.09
CA ILE A 11 12.23 -10.32 -5.56
C ILE A 11 13.08 -10.80 -4.38
N ALA A 12 13.49 -9.89 -3.49
CA ALA A 12 14.29 -10.22 -2.31
C ALA A 12 13.55 -11.14 -1.32
N ALA A 13 12.25 -10.88 -1.10
CA ALA A 13 11.39 -11.71 -0.28
C ALA A 13 11.29 -13.14 -0.81
N ARG A 14 11.13 -13.29 -2.14
CA ARG A 14 11.11 -14.60 -2.79
C ARG A 14 12.44 -15.34 -2.67
N ALA A 15 13.57 -14.63 -2.79
CA ALA A 15 14.90 -15.24 -2.67
C ALA A 15 15.24 -15.66 -1.23
N SER A 16 14.80 -14.89 -0.24
CA SER A 16 15.07 -15.16 1.18
C SER A 16 14.07 -16.11 1.84
N GLY A 17 12.87 -16.26 1.28
CA GLY A 17 11.76 -16.96 1.92
C GLY A 17 11.05 -16.14 3.01
N ASN A 18 11.53 -14.93 3.31
CA ASN A 18 10.90 -14.01 4.24
C ASN A 18 9.91 -13.12 3.49
N GLY A 19 8.64 -13.16 3.88
CA GLY A 19 7.62 -12.30 3.28
C GLY A 19 7.84 -10.81 3.54
N ILE A 20 7.15 -9.96 2.78
CA ILE A 20 7.09 -8.51 3.04
C ILE A 20 5.96 -8.24 4.01
N ASN A 21 6.26 -7.50 5.09
CA ASN A 21 5.24 -7.03 6.01
C ASN A 21 4.57 -5.75 5.48
N LEU A 22 3.41 -5.89 4.85
CA LEU A 22 2.54 -4.76 4.49
C LEU A 22 1.99 -4.15 5.79
N LYS A 23 2.37 -2.91 6.10
CA LYS A 23 2.15 -2.31 7.42
C LYS A 23 1.05 -1.27 7.42
N SER A 24 1.16 -0.28 6.53
CA SER A 24 0.26 0.88 6.52
C SER A 24 -0.23 1.20 5.11
N PHE A 25 -1.27 2.02 5.07
CA PHE A 25 -1.75 2.63 3.84
C PHE A 25 -1.82 4.15 4.02
N LYS A 26 -1.63 4.88 2.92
CA LYS A 26 -1.83 6.32 2.87
C LYS A 26 -2.80 6.68 1.76
N LEU A 27 -3.65 7.66 2.01
CA LEU A 27 -4.58 8.23 1.05
C LEU A 27 -4.10 9.62 0.65
N SER A 28 -4.24 9.96 -0.61
CA SER A 28 -3.86 11.26 -1.18
C SER A 28 -5.05 11.91 -1.88
N SER A 29 -5.15 13.24 -1.76
CA SER A 29 -6.10 14.05 -2.54
C SER A 29 -5.57 14.43 -3.92
N LYS A 30 -4.29 14.19 -4.20
CA LYS A 30 -3.69 14.55 -5.49
C LYS A 30 -4.15 13.58 -6.58
N VAL A 31 -4.64 14.10 -7.69
CA VAL A 31 -4.88 13.30 -8.89
C VAL A 31 -3.52 12.91 -9.46
N ILE A 32 -3.21 11.62 -9.45
CA ILE A 32 -1.94 11.08 -9.96
C ILE A 32 -2.20 10.09 -11.08
N LEU A 33 -1.25 10.01 -12.01
CA LEU A 33 -1.11 8.85 -12.88
C LEU A 33 -0.08 7.91 -12.23
N PRO A 34 -0.48 6.71 -11.76
CA PRO A 34 0.45 5.80 -11.10
C PRO A 34 1.63 5.42 -12.01
N SER A 35 2.84 5.44 -11.46
CA SER A 35 4.09 5.10 -12.16
C SER A 35 4.99 4.24 -11.27
N GLU A 36 5.78 3.37 -11.88
CA GLU A 36 6.74 2.51 -11.16
C GLU A 36 7.86 3.31 -10.49
N GLU A 37 8.17 4.52 -10.97
CA GLU A 37 9.22 5.38 -10.40
C GLU A 37 8.82 6.08 -9.10
N MET A 38 7.55 5.98 -8.71
CA MET A 38 7.05 6.63 -7.50
C MET A 38 7.74 6.06 -6.26
N GLN A 39 8.18 6.94 -5.36
CA GLN A 39 8.80 6.57 -4.08
C GLN A 39 7.88 6.89 -2.89
N SER A 40 6.92 7.80 -3.08
CA SER A 40 5.96 8.22 -2.08
C SER A 40 4.72 8.82 -2.75
N LEU A 41 3.61 8.85 -2.02
CA LEU A 41 2.48 9.72 -2.36
C LEU A 41 2.72 11.15 -1.85
N GLU A 42 2.17 12.13 -2.55
CA GLU A 42 2.13 13.53 -2.15
C GLU A 42 0.72 13.90 -1.66
N GLU A 43 0.56 15.05 -0.99
CA GLU A 43 -0.75 15.53 -0.49
C GLU A 43 -1.52 14.46 0.30
N ILE A 44 -0.85 13.87 1.29
CA ILE A 44 -1.45 12.85 2.15
C ILE A 44 -2.56 13.47 2.97
N VAL A 45 -3.76 12.91 2.85
CA VAL A 45 -4.94 13.32 3.62
C VAL A 45 -5.26 12.36 4.76
N TYR A 46 -4.77 11.13 4.69
CA TYR A 46 -4.96 10.13 5.73
C TYR A 46 -3.88 9.04 5.70
N GLU A 47 -3.48 8.54 6.86
CA GLU A 47 -2.56 7.42 7.03
C GLU A 47 -3.00 6.56 8.22
N ALA A 48 -3.00 5.24 8.05
CA ALA A 48 -3.26 4.29 9.12
C ALA A 48 -2.62 2.92 8.86
N ASN A 49 -2.55 2.08 9.90
CA ASN A 49 -2.15 0.69 9.75
C ASN A 49 -3.22 -0.12 9.01
N ILE A 50 -2.78 -1.12 8.26
CA ILE A 50 -3.67 -2.09 7.62
C ILE A 50 -4.34 -2.94 8.71
N SER A 51 -5.67 -3.03 8.68
CA SER A 51 -6.47 -3.67 9.73
C SER A 51 -6.44 -5.20 9.62
N SER A 52 -6.48 -5.74 8.40
CA SER A 52 -6.30 -7.17 8.17
C SER A 52 -5.71 -7.46 6.79
N LYS A 53 -5.11 -8.64 6.66
CA LYS A 53 -4.42 -9.14 5.47
C LYS A 53 -4.82 -10.59 5.28
N SER A 54 -5.29 -10.97 4.09
CA SER A 54 -5.59 -12.36 3.75
C SER A 54 -5.23 -12.66 2.31
N VAL A 55 -4.94 -13.93 2.02
CA VAL A 55 -4.84 -14.43 0.64
C VAL A 55 -6.26 -14.72 0.17
N ASP A 56 -6.58 -14.35 -1.07
CA ASP A 56 -7.90 -14.61 -1.63
C ASP A 56 -8.15 -16.12 -1.76
N GLU A 57 -9.34 -16.56 -1.36
CA GLU A 57 -9.71 -17.98 -1.32
C GLU A 57 -9.84 -18.60 -2.73
N SER A 58 -10.20 -17.78 -3.72
CA SER A 58 -10.40 -18.22 -5.11
C SER A 58 -9.15 -18.02 -5.95
N ASN A 59 -8.25 -17.11 -5.57
CA ASN A 59 -6.99 -16.86 -6.28
C ASN A 59 -5.80 -16.65 -5.32
N PRO A 60 -4.91 -17.64 -5.17
CA PRO A 60 -3.77 -17.52 -4.25
C PRO A 60 -2.74 -16.46 -4.66
N ASN A 61 -2.86 -15.87 -5.86
CA ASN A 61 -2.01 -14.75 -6.30
C ASN A 61 -2.54 -13.39 -5.85
N TYR A 62 -3.73 -13.32 -5.23
CA TYR A 62 -4.34 -12.08 -4.76
C TYR A 62 -4.23 -11.96 -3.25
N VAL A 63 -3.94 -10.74 -2.81
CA VAL A 63 -3.89 -10.37 -1.40
C VAL A 63 -4.97 -9.34 -1.13
N ASN A 64 -5.88 -9.67 -0.23
CA ASN A 64 -6.93 -8.77 0.24
C ASN A 64 -6.42 -7.98 1.44
N LEU A 65 -6.51 -6.66 1.35
CA LEU A 65 -6.14 -5.73 2.42
C LEU A 65 -7.40 -5.01 2.89
N MET A 66 -7.70 -5.11 4.19
CA MET A 66 -8.78 -4.35 4.79
C MET A 66 -8.19 -3.14 5.51
N CYS A 67 -8.65 -1.96 5.09
CA CYS A 67 -8.20 -0.65 5.56
C CYS A 67 -9.41 0.12 6.09
N HIS A 68 -9.25 0.85 7.18
CA HIS A 68 -10.34 1.55 7.84
C HIS A 68 -10.07 3.06 7.95
N VAL A 69 -11.05 3.86 7.56
CA VAL A 69 -11.11 5.30 7.78
C VAL A 69 -12.28 5.57 8.74
N PRO A 70 -12.02 6.03 9.98
CA PRO A 70 -13.05 6.37 10.95
C PRO A 70 -14.03 7.42 10.42
N SER A 71 -15.30 7.35 10.84
CA SER A 71 -16.34 8.28 10.38
C SER A 71 -16.16 9.73 10.88
N ASP A 72 -15.37 9.93 11.93
CA ASP A 72 -14.97 11.24 12.46
C ASP A 72 -13.71 11.81 11.77
N VAL A 73 -13.11 11.06 10.84
CA VAL A 73 -11.96 11.48 10.03
C VAL A 73 -12.38 11.58 8.57
N GLY A 74 -12.48 12.80 8.05
CA GLY A 74 -12.97 13.05 6.69
C GLY A 74 -12.80 14.50 6.25
N GLY A 75 -13.64 14.94 5.30
CA GLY A 75 -13.56 16.29 4.71
C GLY A 75 -12.52 16.42 3.60
N PHE A 76 -12.05 15.30 3.06
CA PHE A 76 -11.10 15.22 1.95
C PHE A 76 -11.64 14.31 0.85
N GLU A 77 -11.17 14.56 -0.37
CA GLU A 77 -11.35 13.64 -1.50
C GLU A 77 -10.18 12.66 -1.55
N VAL A 78 -10.45 11.44 -2.00
CA VAL A 78 -9.42 10.40 -2.17
C VAL A 78 -9.23 10.15 -3.66
N ASN A 79 -8.05 10.53 -4.15
CA ASN A 79 -7.65 10.34 -5.55
C ASN A 79 -6.54 9.29 -5.74
N ALA A 80 -5.88 8.90 -4.65
CA ALA A 80 -4.94 7.78 -4.66
C ALA A 80 -4.82 7.07 -3.31
N VAL A 81 -4.44 5.79 -3.38
CA VAL A 81 -4.08 4.94 -2.25
C VAL A 81 -2.71 4.33 -2.50
N GLY A 82 -1.87 4.30 -1.46
CA GLY A 82 -0.55 3.69 -1.49
C GLY A 82 -0.38 2.74 -0.32
N ILE A 83 0.26 1.60 -0.55
CA ILE A 83 0.56 0.60 0.48
C ILE A 83 2.04 0.69 0.82
N TYR A 84 2.33 0.68 2.12
CA TYR A 84 3.67 0.87 2.65
C TYR A 84 4.06 -0.31 3.54
N ASP A 85 5.32 -0.70 3.44
CA ASP A 85 5.86 -1.73 4.33
C ASP A 85 6.37 -1.18 5.66
N GLU A 86 6.99 -2.05 6.45
CA GLU A 86 7.53 -1.69 7.76
C GLU A 86 8.67 -0.69 7.76
N ALA A 87 9.40 -0.58 6.63
CA ALA A 87 10.44 0.41 6.42
C ALA A 87 9.86 1.78 5.98
N GLY A 88 8.56 1.83 5.66
CA GLY A 88 7.90 3.04 5.20
C GLY A 88 8.07 3.30 3.71
N ASP A 89 8.48 2.28 2.93
CA ASP A 89 8.61 2.39 1.49
C ASP A 89 7.25 2.18 0.81
N LEU A 90 6.94 3.00 -0.20
CA LEU A 90 5.80 2.78 -1.08
C LEU A 90 6.08 1.55 -1.95
N LEU A 91 5.17 0.57 -1.92
CA LEU A 91 5.30 -0.68 -2.65
C LEU A 91 4.66 -0.62 -4.03
#